data_AF-A0A1G9VQ96-F1
#
_entry.id   AF-A0A1G9VQ96-F1
#
_cell.length_a   1.000
_cell.length_b   1.000
_cell.length_c   1.000
_cell.angle_alpha   90.00
_cell.angle_beta   90.00
_cell.angle_gamma   90.00
#
_symmetry.space_group_name_H-M   'P 1'
#
loop_
_entity.id
_entity.type
_entity.pdbx_description
1 polymer ?
#
loop_
_entity_poly.entity_id
_entity_poly.type
_entity_poly.pdbx_seq_one_letter_code
_entity_poly.pdbx_strand_id
1 'polypeptide(L)' 'MGKSVENPKRYIISCRISDQEMEALQEIAKSHGTSISTLLRRSLNLLEETHDRPQA' A
#
# COMPACT_ATOMS: atom_id res chain seq x y z
N MET A 1 5.21 -12.31 -27.47
CA MET A 1 5.61 -11.72 -26.17
C MET A 1 4.45 -10.89 -25.63
N GLY A 2 3.49 -11.55 -24.99
CA GLY A 2 2.35 -10.87 -24.36
C GLY A 2 2.82 -10.25 -23.05
N LYS A 3 2.84 -8.93 -22.97
CA LYS A 3 3.11 -8.23 -21.71
C LYS A 3 1.99 -8.60 -20.74
N SER A 4 2.31 -9.34 -19.68
CA SER A 4 1.41 -9.52 -18.55
C SER A 4 1.07 -8.15 -17.99
N VAL A 5 -0.03 -7.57 -18.45
CA VAL A 5 -0.62 -6.41 -17.79
C VAL A 5 -1.13 -6.92 -16.46
N GLU A 6 -0.30 -6.76 -15.42
CA GLU A 6 -0.71 -7.00 -14.04
C GLU A 6 -2.00 -6.22 -13.83
N ASN A 7 -3.12 -6.93 -13.80
CA ASN A 7 -4.44 -6.31 -13.73
C ASN A 7 -4.61 -5.83 -12.28
N PRO A 8 -4.44 -4.53 -11.98
CA PRO A 8 -4.35 -4.05 -10.59
C PRO A 8 -5.70 -4.10 -9.87
N LYS A 9 -6.76 -4.53 -10.56
CA LYS A 9 -8.11 -4.78 -10.06
C LYS A 9 -8.32 -6.21 -9.53
N ARG A 10 -7.35 -7.12 -9.66
CA ARG A 10 -7.53 -8.53 -9.29
C ARG A 10 -7.53 -8.77 -7.77
N TYR A 11 -6.98 -7.84 -6.99
CA TYR A 11 -6.84 -7.95 -5.54
C TYR A 11 -7.40 -6.69 -4.88
N ILE A 12 -8.69 -6.73 -4.53
CA ILE A 12 -9.34 -5.68 -3.73
C ILE A 12 -9.11 -6.03 -2.27
N ILE A 13 -8.47 -5.13 -1.52
CA ILE A 13 -8.26 -5.27 -0.08
C ILE A 13 -9.30 -4.39 0.61
N SER A 14 -10.17 -5.01 1.41
CA SER A 14 -11.08 -4.31 2.31
C SER A 14 -10.55 -4.45 3.73
N CYS A 15 -10.32 -3.32 4.40
CA CYS A 15 -9.88 -3.28 5.79
C CYS A 15 -10.80 -2.36 6.58
N ARG A 16 -10.99 -2.69 7.86
CA ARG A 16 -11.73 -1.84 8.79
C ARG A 16 -10.72 -1.00 9.56
N ILE A 17 -10.88 0.31 9.48
CA ILE A 17 -10.07 1.30 10.19
C ILE A 17 -11.00 2.28 10.88
N SER A 18 -10.52 2.89 11.96
CA SER A 18 -11.25 3.95 12.65
C SER A 18 -11.20 5.27 11.86
N ASP A 19 -12.15 6.18 12.14
CA ASP A 19 -12.20 7.50 11.47
C ASP A 19 -10.91 8.31 11.67
N GLN A 20 -10.32 8.24 12.86
CA GLN A 20 -9.04 8.89 13.18
C GLN A 20 -7.88 8.34 12.34
N GLU A 21 -7.82 7.03 12.13
CA GLU A 21 -6.78 6.41 11.30
C GLU A 21 -6.96 6.78 9.83
N MET A 22 -8.21 6.87 9.36
CA MET A 22 -8.53 7.30 8.00
C MET A 22 -8.16 8.77 7.76
N GLU A 23 -8.32 9.64 8.75
CA GLU A 23 -7.89 11.03 8.68
C GLU A 23 -6.35 11.13 8.58
N ALA A 24 -5.62 10.44 9.44
CA ALA A 24 -4.16 10.39 9.39
C ALA A 24 -3.65 9.84 8.04
N LEU A 25 -4.25 8.76 7.52
CA LEU A 25 -3.91 8.21 6.20
C LEU A 25 -4.13 9.22 5.07
N GLN A 26 -5.21 10.02 5.14
CA GLN A 26 -5.48 11.07 4.16
C GLN A 26 -4.46 12.19 4.23
N GLU A 27 -4.05 12.62 5.41
CA GLU A 27 -3.03 13.67 5.57
C GLU A 27 -1.68 13.23 5.02
N ILE A 28 -1.25 12.01 5.33
CA ILE A 28 0.00 11.44 4.81
C ILE A 28 -0.07 11.32 3.29
N ALA A 29 -1.18 10.80 2.74
CA ALA A 29 -1.37 10.69 1.30
C ALA A 29 -1.28 12.06 0.59
N LYS A 30 -1.92 13.09 1.17
CA LYS A 30 -1.85 14.47 0.66
C LYS A 30 -0.44 15.02 0.71
N SER A 31 0.26 14.86 1.84
CA SER A 31 1.63 15.35 2.03
C SER A 31 2.61 14.75 1.00
N HIS A 32 2.44 13.48 0.68
CA HIS A 32 3.26 12.77 -0.30
C HIS A 32 2.75 12.86 -1.75
N GLY A 33 1.67 13.63 -2.02
CA GLY A 33 1.09 13.79 -3.35
C GLY A 33 0.62 12.49 -3.99
N THR A 34 0.14 11.53 -3.18
CA THR A 34 -0.20 10.17 -3.61
C THR A 34 -1.61 9.78 -3.14
N SER A 35 -2.17 8.70 -3.71
CA SER A 35 -3.41 8.11 -3.21
C SER A 35 -3.17 7.22 -2.00
N ILE A 36 -4.20 7.02 -1.17
CA ILE A 36 -4.17 6.08 -0.03
C ILE A 36 -3.85 4.66 -0.52
N SER A 37 -4.44 4.22 -1.62
CA SER A 37 -4.16 2.89 -2.19
C SER A 37 -2.69 2.72 -2.58
N THR A 38 -2.07 3.76 -3.14
CA THR A 38 -0.65 3.76 -3.47
C THR A 38 0.23 3.77 -2.22
N LEU A 39 -0.16 4.54 -1.20
CA LEU A 39 0.51 4.55 0.11
C LEU A 39 0.51 3.15 0.72
N LEU A 40 -0.66 2.51 0.82
CA LEU A 40 -0.81 1.17 1.40
C LEU A 40 -0.02 0.12 0.61
N ARG A 41 -0.03 0.16 -0.72
CA ARG A 41 0.78 -0.76 -1.54
C ARG A 41 2.27 -0.60 -1.29
N ARG A 42 2.77 0.64 -1.16
CA ARG A 42 4.18 0.89 -0.82
C ARG A 42 4.52 0.37 0.57
N SER A 43 3.65 0.62 1.55
CA SER A 43 3.84 0.10 2.91
C SER A 43 3.89 -1.43 2.93
N LEU A 44 3.02 -2.12 2.19
CA LEU A 44 3.04 -3.57 2.08
C LEU A 44 4.36 -4.07 1.46
N ASN A 45 4.81 -3.47 0.36
CA ASN A 45 6.10 -3.83 -0.25
C ASN A 45 7.27 -3.66 0.73
N LEU A 46 7.32 -2.55 1.48
CA LEU A 46 8.37 -2.29 2.47
C LEU A 46 8.37 -3.33 3.61
N LEU A 47 7.19 -3.80 4.02
CA LEU A 47 7.06 -4.85 5.03
C LEU A 47 7.60 -6.19 4.51
N GLU A 48 7.32 -6.54 3.25
CA GLU A 48 7.89 -7.75 2.63
C GLU A 48 9.42 -7.65 2.48
N GLU A 49 9.95 -6.51 2.04
CA GLU A 49 11.41 -6.28 1.96
C GLU A 49 12.11 -6.34 3.32
N THR A 50 11.41 -5.95 4.39
CA THR A 50 11.93 -6.04 5.76
C THR A 50 11.91 -7.48 6.27
N HIS A 51 10.94 -8.29 5.84
CA HIS A 51 10.82 -9.70 6.23
C HIS A 51 11.79 -10.62 5.48
N ASP A 52 12.18 -10.25 4.26
CA ASP A 52 13.13 -11.01 3.43
C ASP A 52 14.60 -10.76 3.80
N ARG A 53 14.90 -9.75 4.64
CA ARG A 53 16.24 -9.62 5.23
C ARG A 53 16.39 -10.63 6.36
N PRO A 54 17.20 -11.69 6.22
CA PRO A 54 17.57 -12.48 7.38
C PRO A 54 18.20 -11.52 8.39
N GLN A 55 17.68 -11.52 9.63
CA GLN A 55 18.36 -10.88 10.74
C GLN A 55 19.75 -11.52 10.83
N ALA A 56 20.77 -10.76 10.46
CA ALA A 56 22.18 -11.12 10.59
C ALA A 56 22.74 -10.53 11.88
#